data_AF-V4P6N7-F1
#
_entry.id   AF-V4P6N7-F1
#
_cell.length_a   1.000
_cell.length_b   1.000
_cell.length_c   1.000
_cell.angle_alpha   90.00
_cell.angle_beta   90.00
_cell.angle_gamma   90.00
#
_symmetry.space_group_name_H-M   'P 1'
#
loop_
_entity.id
_entity.type
_entity.pdbx_description
1 polymer ?
#
loop_
_entity_poly.entity_id
_entity_poly.type
_entity_poly.pdbx_seq_one_letter_code
_entity_poly.pdbx_strand_id
1 'polypeptide(L)' 'MVLSFLRSQAEGLDDRLRDVWPDDDKFARRCFAKLQRAYVEARYSAEYEITAEELEWLQERVGLLTEKTKQICEAHIAP' A
#
# COMPACT_ATOMS: atom_id res chain seq x y z
N MET A 1 -5.72 -10.77 -3.19
CA MET A 1 -4.84 -11.45 -4.18
C MET A 1 -4.25 -10.48 -5.21
N VAL A 2 -5.01 -9.53 -5.78
CA VAL A 2 -4.49 -8.56 -6.78
C VAL A 2 -3.46 -7.58 -6.20
N LEU A 3 -3.70 -7.05 -4.99
CA LEU A 3 -2.84 -6.01 -4.39
C LEU A 3 -1.41 -6.52 -4.07
N SER A 4 -1.29 -7.74 -3.57
CA SER A 4 0.01 -8.38 -3.28
C SER A 4 0.82 -8.65 -4.55
N PHE A 5 0.14 -8.96 -5.66
CA PHE A 5 0.80 -9.14 -6.95
C PHE A 5 1.34 -7.82 -7.51
N LEU A 6 0.53 -6.76 -7.47
CA LEU A 6 0.95 -5.42 -7.89
C LEU A 6 2.12 -4.89 -7.05
N ARG A 7 2.07 -5.11 -5.73
CA ARG A 7 3.18 -4.77 -4.84
C ARG A 7 4.46 -5.49 -5.24
N SER A 8 4.41 -6.80 -5.49
CA SER A 8 5.59 -7.57 -5.91
C SER A 8 6.18 -7.11 -7.24
N GLN A 9 5.35 -6.71 -8.20
CA GLN A 9 5.84 -6.15 -9.46
C GLN A 9 6.46 -4.76 -9.27
N ALA A 10 5.83 -3.90 -8.46
CA ALA A 10 6.34 -2.58 -8.15
C ALA A 10 7.70 -2.64 -7.44
N GLU A 11 7.87 -3.53 -6.45
CA GLU A 11 9.15 -3.78 -5.78
C GLU A 11 10.22 -4.35 -6.73
N GLY A 12 9.83 -5.07 -7.78
CA GLY A 12 10.74 -5.55 -8.80
C GLY A 12 11.19 -4.48 -9.80
N LEU A 13 10.46 -3.37 -9.90
CA LEU A 13 10.81 -2.23 -10.75
C LEU A 13 11.77 -1.27 -10.04
N ASP A 14 11.56 -1.01 -8.74
CA ASP A 14 12.44 -0.15 -7.94
C ASP A 14 12.39 -0.55 -6.45
N ASP A 15 13.55 -0.89 -5.88
CA ASP A 15 13.69 -1.28 -4.47
C ASP A 15 13.26 -0.17 -3.50
N ARG A 16 13.23 1.11 -3.92
CA ARG A 16 12.74 2.23 -3.11
C ARG A 16 11.26 2.10 -2.73
N LEU A 17 10.49 1.33 -3.51
CA LEU A 17 9.08 1.06 -3.24
C LEU A 17 8.88 0.01 -2.14
N ARG A 18 9.91 -0.80 -1.84
CA ARG A 18 9.88 -1.75 -0.71
C ARG A 18 9.84 -1.02 0.64
N ASP A 19 10.49 0.14 0.72
CA ASP A 19 10.53 1.00 1.92
C ASP A 19 9.14 1.52 2.34
N VAL A 20 8.20 1.60 1.38
CA VAL A 20 6.84 2.08 1.64
C VAL A 20 6.07 1.13 2.55
N TRP A 21 6.29 -0.18 2.40
CA TRP A 21 5.57 -1.23 3.11
C TRP A 21 6.53 -2.04 3.99
N PRO A 22 6.84 -1.55 5.20
CA PRO A 22 7.74 -2.25 6.11
C PRO A 22 7.10 -3.56 6.58
N ASP A 23 7.75 -4.68 6.26
CA ASP A 23 7.32 -6.01 6.69
C ASP A 23 7.75 -6.35 8.13
N ASP A 24 8.55 -5.51 8.77
CA ASP A 24 9.01 -5.72 10.15
C ASP A 24 7.89 -5.45 11.18
N ASP A 25 6.95 -4.58 10.83
CA ASP A 25 5.88 -4.16 11.75
C ASP A 25 4.62 -5.04 11.62
N LYS A 26 4.23 -5.69 12.73
CA LYS A 26 2.97 -6.45 12.82
C LYS A 26 1.75 -5.56 12.55
N PHE A 27 1.81 -4.29 12.93
CA PHE A 27 0.76 -3.30 12.66
C PHE A 27 0.65 -3.03 11.15
N ALA A 28 1.77 -2.85 10.47
CA ALA A 28 1.81 -2.65 9.02
C ALA A 28 1.20 -3.84 8.25
N ARG A 29 1.57 -5.07 8.65
CA ARG A 29 0.98 -6.29 8.07
C ARG A 29 -0.53 -6.38 8.29
N ARG A 30 -1.00 -6.03 9.50
CA ARG A 30 -2.44 -6.03 9.81
C ARG A 30 -3.19 -4.98 8.99
N CYS A 31 -2.67 -3.76 8.90
CA CYS A 31 -3.25 -2.68 8.09
C CYS A 31 -3.33 -3.06 6.62
N PHE A 32 -2.26 -3.65 6.06
CA PHE A 32 -2.25 -4.08 4.67
C PHE A 32 -3.26 -5.22 4.40
N ALA A 33 -3.38 -6.17 5.32
CA ALA A 33 -4.41 -7.21 5.24
C ALA A 33 -5.82 -6.62 5.31
N LYS A 34 -6.06 -5.63 6.18
CA LYS A 34 -7.32 -4.89 6.26
C LYS A 34 -7.60 -4.11 4.97
N LEU A 35 -6.60 -3.48 4.36
CA LEU A 35 -6.76 -2.79 3.06
C LEU A 35 -7.17 -3.77 1.97
N GLN A 36 -6.53 -4.95 1.90
CA GLN A 36 -6.92 -6.00 0.95
C GLN A 36 -8.34 -6.50 1.18
N ARG A 37 -8.74 -6.70 2.44
CA ARG A 37 -10.11 -7.07 2.79
C ARG A 37 -11.09 -5.96 2.43
N ALA A 38 -10.76 -4.69 2.70
CA ALA A 38 -11.61 -3.55 2.36
C ALA A 38 -12.01 -3.56 0.87
N TYR A 39 -11.07 -3.88 -0.02
CA TYR A 39 -11.37 -3.90 -1.47
C TYR A 39 -12.49 -4.88 -1.85
N VAL A 40 -12.61 -6.01 -1.13
CA VAL A 40 -13.63 -7.04 -1.38
C VAL A 40 -14.82 -6.88 -0.43
N GLU A 41 -14.56 -6.80 0.85
CA GLU A 41 -15.56 -6.79 1.92
C GLU A 41 -16.28 -5.44 2.03
N ALA A 42 -15.65 -4.29 1.76
CA ALA A 42 -16.38 -3.01 1.87
C ALA A 42 -17.55 -2.89 0.87
N ARG A 43 -17.58 -3.73 -0.18
CA ARG A 43 -18.68 -3.82 -1.14
C ARG A 43 -19.74 -4.87 -0.80
N TYR A 44 -19.42 -5.87 0.01
CA TYR A 44 -20.25 -7.07 0.18
C TYR A 44 -20.50 -7.48 1.64
N SER A 45 -19.79 -6.91 2.61
CA SER A 45 -19.86 -7.26 4.03
C SER A 45 -19.97 -6.02 4.92
N ALA A 46 -20.97 -6.02 5.80
CA ALA A 46 -21.13 -5.02 6.84
C ALA A 46 -20.24 -5.26 8.08
N GLU A 47 -19.56 -6.41 8.15
CA GLU A 47 -18.68 -6.83 9.26
C GLU A 47 -17.25 -6.27 9.13
N TYR A 48 -16.98 -5.44 8.12
CA TYR A 48 -15.66 -4.85 7.93
C TYR A 48 -15.42 -3.70 8.91
N GLU A 49 -14.57 -3.93 9.92
CA GLU A 49 -14.16 -2.91 10.88
C GLU A 49 -12.70 -2.48 10.67
N ILE A 50 -12.49 -1.18 10.46
CA ILE A 50 -11.18 -0.53 10.43
C ILE A 50 -11.18 0.64 11.41
N THR A 51 -10.11 0.77 12.18
CA THR A 51 -9.96 1.89 13.13
C THR A 51 -9.44 3.14 12.42
N ALA A 52 -9.69 4.32 12.98
CA ALA A 52 -9.18 5.57 12.44
C ALA A 52 -7.64 5.59 12.34
N GLU A 53 -6.95 5.09 13.37
CA GLU A 53 -5.48 4.99 13.40
C GLU A 53 -4.93 4.09 12.27
N GLU A 54 -5.57 2.94 12.02
CA GLU A 54 -5.19 2.07 10.91
C GLU A 54 -5.42 2.73 9.55
N LEU A 55 -6.52 3.48 9.42
CA LEU A 55 -6.86 4.20 8.20
C LEU A 55 -5.90 5.37 7.93
N GLU A 56 -5.54 6.12 8.97
CA GLU A 56 -4.62 7.25 8.90
C GLU A 56 -3.21 6.77 8.50
N TRP A 57 -2.74 5.69 9.14
CA TRP A 57 -1.48 5.04 8.74
C TRP A 57 -1.50 4.56 7.29
N LEU A 58 -2.61 3.96 6.85
CA LEU A 58 -2.75 3.55 5.44
C LEU A 58 -2.71 4.74 4.48
N GLN A 59 -3.34 5.87 4.83
CA GLN A 59 -3.28 7.09 4.03
C GLN A 59 -1.85 7.62 3.92
N GLU A 60 -1.09 7.66 5.02
CA GLU A 60 0.31 8.07 5.00
C GLU A 60 1.14 7.18 4.07
N ARG A 61 0.95 5.85 4.15
CA ARG A 61 1.66 4.90 3.27
C ARG A 61 1.28 5.05 1.81
N VAL A 62 0.01 5.26 1.51
CA VAL A 62 -0.44 5.53 0.14
C VAL A 62 0.17 6.84 -0.38
N GLY A 63 0.22 7.89 0.45
CA GLY A 63 0.87 9.15 0.10
C GLY A 63 2.36 8.98 -0.23
N LEU A 64 3.10 8.24 0.60
CA LEU A 64 4.50 7.90 0.34
C LEU A 64 4.68 7.09 -0.95
N LEU A 65 3.77 6.14 -1.22
CA LEU A 65 3.78 5.36 -2.46
C LEU A 65 3.61 6.27 -3.67
N THR A 66 2.62 7.16 -3.64
CA THR A 66 2.33 8.10 -4.72
C THR A 66 3.50 9.02 -4.98
N GLU A 67 4.11 9.59 -3.94
CA GLU A 67 5.26 10.49 -4.06
C GLU A 67 6.48 9.76 -4.65
N LYS A 68 6.83 8.57 -4.14
CA LYS A 68 7.94 7.79 -4.70
C LYS A 68 7.68 7.37 -6.14
N THR A 69 6.46 6.93 -6.45
CA THR A 69 6.08 6.54 -7.81
C THR A 69 6.20 7.72 -8.76
N LYS A 70 5.71 8.91 -8.34
CA LYS A 70 5.85 10.15 -9.10
C LYS A 70 7.32 10.47 -9.36
N GLN A 71 8.17 10.44 -8.33
CA GLN A 71 9.61 10.70 -8.49
C GLN A 71 10.29 9.71 -9.44
N ILE A 72 9.95 8.42 -9.36
CA ILE A 72 10.49 7.38 -10.26
C ILE A 72 10.04 7.63 -11.70
N CYS A 73 8.74 7.90 -11.91
CA CYS A 73 8.22 8.21 -13.24
C CYS A 73 8.83 9.49 -13.81
N GLU A 74 8.95 10.55 -13.01
CA GLU A 74 9.58 11.81 -13.42
C GLU A 74 11.06 11.60 -13.76
N ALA A 75 11.80 10.81 -12.97
CA ALA A 75 13.20 10.47 -13.25
C ALA A 75 13.35 9.63 -14.52
N HIS A 76 12.37 8.78 -14.84
CA HIS A 76 12.36 7.97 -16.07
C HIS A 76 12.01 8.76 -17.33
N ILE A 77 11.25 9.85 -17.20
CA ILE A 77 10.81 10.71 -18.31
C ILE A 77 11.76 11.91 -18.48
N ALA A 78 12.52 12.27 -17.44
CA ALA A 78 13.54 13.31 -17.50
C ALA A 78 14.64 12.92 -18.53
N PRO A 79 15.03 13.86 -19.41
CA PRO A 79 15.94 13.61 -20.54
C PRO A 79 17.39 13.32 -20.13
#